data_AF-A0AAI9CAX6-F1
#
_entry.id   AF-A0AAI9CAX6-F1
#
_cell.length_a   1.000
_cell.length_b   1.000
_cell.length_c   1.000
_cell.angle_alpha   90.00
_cell.angle_beta   90.00
_cell.angle_gamma   90.00
#
_symmetry.space_group_name_H-M   'P 1'
#
loop_
_entity.id
_entity.type
_entity.pdbx_description
1 polymer ?
#
loop_
_entity_poly.entity_id
_entity_poly.type
_entity_poly.pdbx_seq_one_letter_code
_entity_poly.pdbx_strand_id
1 'polypeptide(L)' 'MATTEQIEAAQRKLERARAERDSWKGSNRHNYEMASHLVAALEKELANLLSETGH' A
#
# COMPACT_ATOMS: atom_id res chain seq x y z
N MET A 1 14.68 -12.74 -3.91
CA MET A 1 13.40 -13.47 -3.99
C MET A 1 12.61 -13.11 -2.77
N ALA A 2 11.54 -12.35 -2.94
CA ALA A 2 10.60 -12.10 -1.86
C ALA A 2 9.88 -13.41 -1.48
N THR A 3 9.63 -13.63 -0.20
CA THR A 3 8.82 -14.77 0.25
C THR A 3 7.34 -14.45 0.11
N THR A 4 6.50 -15.49 0.00
CA THR A 4 5.04 -15.34 0.00
C THR A 4 4.55 -14.55 1.24
N GLU A 5 5.18 -14.76 2.39
CA GLU A 5 4.87 -14.04 3.63
C GLU A 5 5.15 -12.53 3.52
N GLN A 6 6.21 -12.13 2.80
CA GLN A 6 6.52 -10.71 2.55
C GLN A 6 5.47 -10.06 1.64
N ILE A 7 4.99 -10.78 0.63
CA ILE A 7 3.92 -10.32 -0.27
C ILE A 7 2.61 -10.16 0.51
N GLU A 8 2.22 -11.16 1.31
CA GLU A 8 1.02 -11.09 2.14
C GLU A 8 1.09 -9.97 3.20
N ALA A 9 2.27 -9.75 3.79
CA ALA A 9 2.48 -8.64 4.72
C ALA A 9 2.34 -7.28 4.02
N ALA A 10 2.89 -7.14 2.81
CA ALA A 10 2.76 -5.94 2.00
C ALA A 10 1.30 -5.68 1.57
N GLN A 11 0.56 -6.72 1.17
CA GLN A 11 -0.87 -6.62 0.86
C GLN A 11 -1.70 -6.16 2.06
N ARG A 12 -1.49 -6.75 3.24
CA ARG A 12 -2.19 -6.33 4.48
C ARG A 12 -1.90 -4.87 4.85
N LYS A 13 -0.64 -4.42 4.69
CA LYS A 13 -0.28 -3.02 4.91
C LYS A 13 -0.99 -2.09 3.91
N LEU A 14 -1.05 -2.49 2.64
CA LEU A 14 -1.71 -1.74 1.59
C LEU A 14 -3.23 -1.61 1.84
N GLU A 15 -3.90 -2.70 2.23
CA GLU A 15 -5.32 -2.66 2.59
C GLU A 15 -5.60 -1.69 3.73
N ARG A 16 -4.77 -1.73 4.78
CA ARG A 16 -4.90 -0.81 5.92
C ARG A 16 -4.70 0.64 5.49
N ALA A 17 -3.69 0.92 4.67
CA ALA A 17 -3.42 2.28 4.18
C ALA A 17 -4.56 2.80 3.29
N ARG A 18 -5.19 1.93 2.49
CA ARG A 18 -6.38 2.28 1.68
C ARG A 18 -7.57 2.61 2.57
N ALA A 19 -7.84 1.79 3.58
CA ALA A 19 -8.91 2.04 4.55
C ALA A 19 -8.70 3.37 5.29
N GLU A 20 -7.46 3.65 5.70
CA GLU A 20 -7.10 4.93 6.33
C GLU A 20 -7.31 6.11 5.37
N ARG A 21 -6.79 6.05 4.14
CA ARG A 21 -7.05 7.07 3.11
C ARG A 21 -8.54 7.32 2.94
N ASP A 22 -9.33 6.26 2.81
CA ASP A 22 -10.77 6.36 2.57
C ASP A 22 -11.53 6.94 3.77
N SER A 23 -11.03 6.75 5.00
CA SER A 23 -11.57 7.40 6.19
C SER A 23 -11.37 8.93 6.20
N TRP A 24 -10.30 9.41 5.56
CA TRP A 24 -10.02 10.83 5.42
C TRP A 24 -10.80 11.49 4.27
N LYS A 25 -11.36 10.68 3.36
CA LYS A 25 -12.07 11.15 2.17
C LYS A 25 -13.29 11.99 2.58
N GLY A 26 -13.32 13.25 2.17
CA GLY A 26 -14.39 14.20 2.50
C GLY A 26 -14.31 14.83 3.89
N SER A 27 -13.45 14.31 4.78
CA SER A 27 -13.25 14.84 6.14
C SER A 27 -12.03 15.75 6.24
N ASN A 28 -10.89 15.33 5.69
CA ASN A 28 -9.64 16.10 5.74
C ASN A 28 -8.82 15.88 4.47
N ARG A 29 -8.76 16.91 3.61
CA ARG A 29 -8.05 16.85 2.33
C ARG A 29 -6.54 16.63 2.51
N HIS A 30 -5.92 17.27 3.48
CA HIS A 30 -4.47 17.13 3.70
C HIS A 30 -4.11 15.70 4.12
N ASN A 31 -4.86 15.14 5.08
CA ASN A 31 -4.65 13.75 5.51
C ASN A 31 -4.97 12.76 4.37
N TYR A 32 -6.00 13.04 3.57
CA TYR A 32 -6.32 12.24 2.39
C TYR A 32 -5.18 12.25 1.35
N GLU A 33 -4.58 13.41 1.07
CA GLU A 33 -3.45 13.54 0.15
C GLU A 33 -2.21 12.78 0.67
N MET A 34 -1.87 12.93 1.97
CA MET A 34 -0.77 12.18 2.57
C MET A 34 -1.00 10.66 2.54
N ALA A 35 -2.20 10.22 2.93
CA ALA A 35 -2.55 8.80 2.88
C ALA A 35 -2.56 8.26 1.44
N SER A 36 -2.91 9.08 0.45
CA SER A 36 -2.82 8.71 -0.97
C SER A 36 -1.38 8.49 -1.42
N HIS A 37 -0.43 9.34 -0.97
CA HIS A 37 0.99 9.12 -1.24
C HIS A 37 1.52 7.84 -0.60
N LEU A 38 1.10 7.54 0.64
CA LEU A 38 1.46 6.30 1.32
C LEU A 38 0.94 5.06 0.56
N VAL A 39 -0.32 5.09 0.12
CA VAL A 39 -0.91 4.02 -0.69
C VAL A 39 -0.10 3.80 -1.97
N ALA A 40 0.23 4.87 -2.70
CA ALA A 40 1.01 4.76 -3.93
C ALA A 40 2.42 4.19 -3.70
N ALA A 41 3.07 4.55 -2.59
CA ALA A 41 4.37 3.99 -2.23
C ALA A 41 4.28 2.48 -1.95
N LEU A 42 3.26 2.04 -1.20
CA LEU A 42 3.03 0.63 -0.88
C LEU A 42 2.64 -0.19 -2.11
N GLU A 43 1.89 0.38 -3.06
CA GLU A 43 1.57 -0.26 -4.33
C GLU A 43 2.83 -0.51 -5.16
N LYS A 44 3.75 0.45 -5.18
CA LYS A 44 5.05 0.30 -5.86
C LYS A 44 5.92 -0.76 -5.18
N GLU A 45 5.96 -0.78 -3.85
CA GLU A 45 6.69 -1.80 -3.08
C GLU A 45 6.14 -3.21 -3.37
N LEU A 46 4.81 -3.37 -3.35
CA LEU A 46 4.17 -4.66 -3.67
C LEU A 46 4.45 -5.09 -5.11
N ALA A 47 4.40 -4.18 -6.08
CA ALA A 47 4.73 -4.47 -7.47
C ALA A 47 6.18 -4.94 -7.65
N ASN A 48 7.12 -4.35 -6.90
CA ASN A 48 8.52 -4.80 -6.90
C ASN A 48 8.65 -6.21 -6.31
N LEU A 49 8.01 -6.48 -5.16
CA LEU A 49 8.04 -7.81 -4.53
C LEU A 49 7.45 -8.91 -5.44
N LEU A 50 6.37 -8.60 -6.16
CA LEU A 50 5.77 -9.49 -7.15
C LEU A 50 6.67 -9.71 -8.37
N SER A 51 7.41 -8.68 -8.78
CA SER A 51 8.36 -8.80 -9.90
C SER A 51 9.58 -9.66 -9.52
N GLU A 52 10.03 -9.57 -8.26
CA GLU A 52 11.15 -10.38 -7.72
C GLU A 52 10.79 -11.85 -7.43
N THR A 53 9.51 -12.21 -7.49
CA THR A 53 9.02 -13.60 -7.35
C THR A 53 8.70 -14.27 -8.68
N GLY A 54 8.54 -13.49 -9.76
CA GLY A 54 8.34 -13.99 -11.12
C GLY A 54 9.64 -14.24 -11.91
N HIS A 55 10.81 -13.94 -11.34
CA HIS A 55 12.14 -14.17 -11.89
C HIS A 55 12.91 -15.24 -11.10
#